data_AF-A0A9Q1JAC0-F1
#
_entry.id   AF-A0A9Q1JAC0-F1
#
_cell.length_a   1.000
_cell.length_b   1.000
_cell.length_c   1.000
_cell.angle_alpha   90.00
_cell.angle_beta   90.00
_cell.angle_gamma   90.00
#
_symmetry.space_group_name_H-M   'P 1'
#
loop_
_entity.id
_entity.type
_entity.pdbx_description
1 polymer ?
#
loop_
_entity_poly.entity_id
_entity_poly.type
_entity_poly.pdbx_seq_one_letter_code
_entity_poly.pdbx_strand_id
1 'polypeptide(L)'
;MDEREAESIRFARVHRIGQTKAGKPRSRPVVAKLTDSKMKFAVMGKGRELKGTNFSISDQFPPEIPRRRRLLYPIMTEARND
;
A
#
# COMPACT_ATOMS: atom_id res chain seq x y z
N MET A 1 10.28 -4.89 11.97
CA MET A 1 10.83 -5.99 11.16
C MET A 1 12.32 -5.87 11.33
N ASP A 2 13.03 -6.94 11.68
CA ASP A 2 14.49 -6.84 11.79
C ASP A 2 15.16 -6.86 10.41
N GLU A 3 16.44 -6.53 10.36
CA GLU A 3 17.19 -6.41 9.11
C GLU A 3 17.30 -7.74 8.37
N ARG A 4 17.49 -8.85 9.09
CA ARG A 4 17.58 -10.20 8.52
C ARG A 4 16.26 -10.65 7.91
N GLU A 5 15.15 -10.35 8.56
CA GLU A 5 13.81 -10.59 8.05
C GLU A 5 13.58 -9.76 6.77
N ALA A 6 14.10 -8.54 6.70
CA ALA A 6 14.03 -7.69 5.50
C ALA A 6 14.81 -8.27 4.32
N GLU A 7 16.03 -8.73 4.58
CA GLU A 7 16.88 -9.37 3.59
C GLU A 7 16.30 -10.68 3.07
N SER A 8 15.40 -11.32 3.82
CA SER A 8 14.73 -12.55 3.38
C SER A 8 13.59 -12.31 2.39
N ILE A 9 13.12 -11.07 2.21
CA ILE A 9 12.00 -10.76 1.32
C ILE A 9 12.39 -11.05 -0.13
N ARG A 10 11.52 -11.77 -0.85
CA ARG A 10 11.70 -12.10 -2.26
C ARG A 10 10.53 -11.59 -3.08
N PHE A 11 10.85 -10.81 -4.12
CA PHE A 11 9.86 -10.25 -5.04
C PHE A 11 9.80 -11.06 -6.33
N ALA A 12 8.59 -11.34 -6.81
CA ALA A 12 8.36 -11.93 -8.11
C ALA A 12 8.36 -10.86 -9.22
N ARG A 13 7.83 -9.67 -8.93
CA ARG A 13 7.77 -8.54 -9.86
C ARG A 13 7.72 -7.23 -9.11
N VAL A 14 8.49 -6.23 -9.55
CA VAL A 14 8.42 -4.87 -9.04
C VAL A 14 8.39 -3.91 -10.22
N HIS A 15 7.43 -2.99 -10.23
CA HIS A 15 7.32 -1.98 -11.28
C HIS A 15 6.60 -0.74 -10.77
N ARG A 16 6.74 0.38 -11.48
CA ARG A 16 5.98 1.62 -11.23
C ARG A 16 4.76 1.68 -12.14
N ILE A 17 3.65 2.17 -11.60
CA ILE A 17 2.40 2.35 -12.35
C ILE A 17 2.12 3.82 -12.66
N GLY A 18 1.23 4.07 -13.62
CA GLY A 18 0.83 5.42 -14.05
C GLY A 18 1.84 6.09 -14.99
N GLN A 19 1.47 7.25 -15.51
CA GLN A 19 2.28 8.04 -16.44
C GLN A 19 3.31 8.90 -15.69
N THR A 20 4.48 9.10 -16.29
CA THR A 20 5.44 10.12 -15.84
C THR A 20 4.86 11.48 -16.18
N LYS A 21 4.57 12.30 -15.16
CA LYS A 21 4.04 13.66 -15.35
C LYS A 21 5.13 14.66 -15.00
N ALA A 22 5.59 15.42 -15.99
CA ALA A 22 6.49 16.55 -15.76
C ALA A 22 5.87 17.53 -14.76
N GLY A 23 6.66 18.03 -13.81
CA GLY A 23 6.21 19.01 -12.81
C GLY A 23 5.39 18.46 -11.64
N LYS A 24 5.15 17.14 -11.52
CA LYS A 24 4.51 16.57 -10.32
C LYS A 24 5.54 16.29 -9.22
N PRO A 25 5.35 16.78 -7.98
CA PRO A 25 6.29 16.55 -6.88
C PRO A 25 6.24 15.11 -6.34
N ARG A 26 5.16 14.36 -6.62
CA ARG A 26 4.99 12.98 -6.10
C ARG A 26 5.54 11.94 -7.06
N SER A 27 6.43 11.09 -6.54
CA SER A 27 6.92 9.88 -7.21
C SER A 27 5.76 8.94 -7.56
N ARG A 28 5.89 8.20 -8.67
CA ARG A 28 4.88 7.22 -9.13
C ARG A 28 4.75 6.05 -8.15
N PRO A 29 3.54 5.55 -7.86
CA PRO A 29 3.38 4.39 -6.98
C PRO A 29 4.16 3.17 -7.48
N VAL A 30 4.69 2.39 -6.54
CA VAL A 30 5.36 1.12 -6.82
C VAL A 30 4.37 -0.01 -6.54
N VAL A 31 4.27 -0.95 -7.47
CA VAL A 31 3.57 -2.23 -7.28
C VAL A 31 4.63 -3.31 -7.14
N ALA A 32 4.65 -3.95 -5.96
CA ALA A 32 5.54 -5.04 -5.63
C ALA A 32 4.73 -6.32 -5.38
N LYS A 33 4.93 -7.32 -6.24
CA LYS A 33 4.38 -8.67 -6.05
C LYS A 33 5.41 -9.49 -5.28
N LEU A 34 5.08 -9.85 -4.04
CA LEU A 34 5.88 -10.79 -3.25
C LEU A 34 5.67 -12.22 -3.76
N THR A 35 6.69 -13.05 -3.57
CA THR A 35 6.65 -14.48 -3.90
C THR A 35 5.79 -15.27 -2.90
N ASP A 36 5.87 -14.92 -1.61
CA ASP A 36 5.11 -15.55 -0.53
C ASP A 36 4.04 -14.59 0.03
N SER A 37 2.83 -15.12 0.22
CA SER A 37 1.73 -14.42 0.87
C SER A 37 2.00 -14.15 2.35
N LYS A 38 2.72 -15.02 3.07
CA LYS A 38 3.10 -14.78 4.47
C LYS A 38 3.94 -13.51 4.61
N MET A 39 4.94 -13.35 3.73
CA MET A 39 5.77 -12.16 3.68
C MET A 39 4.96 -10.91 3.31
N LYS A 40 4.00 -11.04 2.39
CA LYS A 40 3.08 -9.94 2.07
C LYS A 40 2.33 -9.49 3.33
N PHE A 41 1.74 -10.42 4.09
CA PHE A 41 1.01 -10.07 5.30
C PHE A 41 1.90 -9.48 6.39
N ALA A 42 3.13 -9.99 6.56
CA ALA A 42 4.11 -9.43 7.48
C ALA A 42 4.44 -7.98 7.15
N VAL A 43 4.78 -7.69 5.88
CA VAL A 43 5.05 -6.32 5.40
C VAL A 43 3.82 -5.42 5.58
N MET A 44 2.64 -5.89 5.22
CA MET A 44 1.39 -5.12 5.36
C MET A 44 1.05 -4.81 6.83
N GLY A 45 1.32 -5.74 7.75
CA GLY A 45 1.13 -5.56 9.18
C GLY A 45 2.01 -4.45 9.77
N LYS A 46 3.13 -4.14 9.13
CA LYS A 46 4.05 -3.07 9.50
C LYS A 46 3.67 -1.69 8.95
N GLY A 47 2.59 -1.58 8.18
CA GLY A 47 2.14 -0.30 7.60
C GLY A 47 1.85 0.79 8.62
N ARG A 48 1.51 0.43 9.87
CA ARG A 48 1.32 1.41 10.97
C ARG A 48 2.61 2.16 11.34
N GLU A 49 3.77 1.53 11.14
CA GLU A 49 5.09 2.12 11.42
C GLU A 49 5.42 3.24 10.42
N LEU A 50 4.71 3.34 9.29
CA LEU A 50 4.87 4.42 8.30
C LEU A 50 4.13 5.71 8.68
N LYS A 51 3.39 5.73 9.80
CA LYS A 51 2.67 6.92 10.27
C LYS A 51 3.64 8.08 10.49
N GLY A 52 3.33 9.25 9.93
CA GLY A 52 4.19 10.44 9.99
C GLY A 52 5.24 10.51 8.89
N THR A 53 5.39 9.46 8.08
CA THR A 53 6.24 9.49 6.88
C THR A 53 5.45 9.90 5.63
N ASN A 54 6.16 10.17 4.53
CA ASN A 54 5.57 10.42 3.22
C ASN A 54 5.20 9.14 2.45
N PHE A 55 5.36 7.98 3.07
CA PHE A 55 5.10 6.68 2.46
C PHE A 55 3.82 6.06 3.01
N SER A 56 3.17 5.25 2.17
CA SER A 56 2.04 4.43 2.58
C SER A 56 2.07 3.12 1.81
N ILE A 57 1.53 2.07 2.42
CA ILE A 57 1.36 0.77 1.78
C ILE A 57 -0.12 0.40 1.80
N SER A 58 -0.59 -0.19 0.71
CA SER A 58 -1.97 -0.67 0.57
C SER A 58 -2.01 -1.83 -0.41
N ASP A 59 -3.02 -2.67 -0.28
CA ASP A 59 -3.27 -3.74 -1.24
C ASP A 59 -3.70 -3.20 -2.60
N GLN A 60 -3.20 -3.83 -3.66
CA GLN A 60 -3.67 -3.59 -5.01
C GLN A 60 -4.94 -4.40 -5.26
N PHE A 61 -6.10 -3.74 -5.15
CA PHE A 61 -7.39 -4.34 -5.49
C PHE A 61 -7.80 -4.00 -6.93
N PRO A 62 -8.59 -4.87 -7.58
CA PRO A 62 -9.35 -4.50 -8.78
C PRO A 62 -10.21 -3.24 -8.54
N PRO A 63 -10.46 -2.41 -9.57
CA PRO A 63 -11.05 -1.07 -9.44
C PRO A 63 -12.47 -1.04 -8.86
N GLU A 64 -13.23 -2.12 -8.98
CA GLU A 64 -14.58 -2.25 -8.43
C GLU A 64 -14.59 -2.22 -6.89
N ILE A 65 -13.56 -2.76 -6.25
CA ILE A 65 -13.45 -2.81 -4.79
C ILE A 65 -13.25 -1.41 -4.17
N PRO A 66 -12.24 -0.60 -4.55
CA PRO A 66 -12.10 0.74 -4.01
C PRO A 66 -13.27 1.65 -4.38
N ARG A 67 -13.90 1.45 -5.54
CA ARG A 67 -15.13 2.17 -5.92
C ARG A 67 -16.25 1.90 -4.92
N ARG A 68 -16.49 0.63 -4.55
CA ARG A 68 -17.49 0.26 -3.53
C ARG A 68 -17.11 0.79 -2.15
N ARG A 69 -15.84 0.66 -1.74
CA ARG A 69 -15.36 1.18 -0.44
C ARG A 69 -15.55 2.68 -0.30
N ARG A 70 -15.34 3.45 -1.37
CA ARG A 70 -15.49 4.91 -1.35
C ARG A 70 -16.90 5.36 -0.97
N LEU A 71 -17.93 4.57 -1.31
CA LEU A 71 -19.31 4.85 -0.91
C LEU A 71 -19.53 4.72 0.60
N LEU A 72 -18.69 3.95 1.29
CA LEU A 72 -18.79 3.70 2.74
C LEU A 72 -17.96 4.70 3.57
N TYR A 73 -17.12 5.53 2.95
CA TYR A 73 -16.27 6.48 3.67
C TYR A 73 -17.05 7.53 4.48
N PRO A 74 -18.21 8.06 4.03
CA PRO A 74 -19.01 8.97 4.86
C PRO A 74 -19.46 8.29 6.16
N ILE A 75 -20.03 7.08 6.06
CA ILE A 75 -20.50 6.28 7.20
C ILE A 75 -19.35 5.99 8.17
N MET A 76 -18.19 5.58 7.64
CA MET A 76 -16.99 5.33 8.46
C MET A 76 -16.50 6.59 9.18
N THR A 77 -16.65 7.76 8.57
CA THR A 77 -16.20 9.03 9.16
C THR A 77 -17.14 9.48 10.27
N GLU A 78 -18.45 9.36 10.05
CA GLU A 78 -19.49 9.64 11.05
C GLU A 78 -19.28 8.77 12.30
N ALA A 79 -19.24 7.45 12.13
CA ALA A 79 -19.04 6.50 13.24
C ALA A 79 -17.68 6.60 13.95
N ARG A 80 -16.69 7.31 13.38
CA ARG A 80 -15.40 7.58 14.04
C ARG A 80 -15.45 8.84 14.91
N ASN A 81 -16.33 9.77 14.57
CA ASN A 81 -16.46 11.07 15.24
C ASN A 81 -17.56 11.06 16.32
N ASP A 82 -18.46 10.10 16.29
CA ASP A 82 -19.34 9.71 17.41
C ASP A 82 -18.55 9.12 18.58
#